data_AF-A0A2V5Q7N9-F1
#
_entry.id   AF-A0A2V5Q7N9-F1
#
_cell.length_a   1.000
_cell.length_b   1.000
_cell.length_c   1.000
_cell.angle_alpha   90.00
_cell.angle_beta   90.00
_cell.angle_gamma   90.00
#
_symmetry.space_group_name_H-M   'P 1'
#
loop_
_entity.id
_entity.type
_entity.pdbx_description
1 polymer ?
#
loop_
_entity_poly.entity_id
_entity_poly.type
_entity_poly.pdbx_seq_one_letter_code
_entity_poly.pdbx_strand_id
1 'polypeptide(L)'
;MPIASVNPATGEKLKEFPAFSDSEIEERLKLAERAFAHHRRRPFAKRAELMMATASLLEQEKDELARTITLEMGKLFRAAQDEIVKCARGCRFFAENSERFLEDEAAQTDAARSYVRYQPLGPVLAIMPWNFPFWQVFRFAAPALMARNVGLLKHAANVPQCALAIENVLC
;
A
#
# COMPACT_ATOMS: atom_id res chain seq x y z
N MET A 1 4.34 22.54 -8.31
CA MET A 1 3.64 22.70 -7.02
C MET A 1 4.50 22.04 -5.95
N PRO A 2 4.76 22.72 -4.81
CA PRO A 2 5.48 22.10 -3.70
C PRO A 2 4.70 20.90 -3.15
N ILE A 3 5.39 19.93 -2.56
CA ILE A 3 4.77 18.83 -1.81
C ILE A 3 4.46 19.39 -0.42
N ALA A 4 3.18 19.63 -0.13
CA ALA A 4 2.79 20.31 1.10
C ALA A 4 1.38 19.90 1.53
N SER A 5 1.20 19.79 2.84
CA SER A 5 -0.09 19.62 3.49
C SER A 5 -0.68 21.01 3.75
N VAL A 6 -1.81 21.32 3.14
CA VAL A 6 -2.56 22.56 3.39
C VAL A 6 -3.96 22.17 3.82
N ASN A 7 -4.40 22.64 4.99
CA ASN A 7 -5.73 22.34 5.49
C ASN A 7 -6.78 23.01 4.60
N PRO A 8 -7.63 22.26 3.87
CA PRO A 8 -8.58 22.86 2.95
C PRO A 8 -9.73 23.61 3.64
N ALA A 9 -9.97 23.36 4.93
CA ALA A 9 -11.00 24.05 5.69
C ALA A 9 -10.56 25.45 6.18
N THR A 10 -9.25 25.67 6.35
CA THR A 10 -8.71 26.93 6.90
C THR A 10 -7.77 27.66 5.93
N GLY A 11 -7.23 26.97 4.92
CA GLY A 11 -6.16 27.47 4.06
C GLY A 11 -4.77 27.45 4.72
N GLU A 12 -4.65 26.97 5.96
CA GLU A 12 -3.39 26.95 6.71
C GLU A 12 -2.43 25.90 6.17
N LYS A 13 -1.16 26.27 5.94
CA LYS A 13 -0.10 25.33 5.59
C LYS A 13 0.36 24.59 6.85
N LEU A 14 0.06 23.29 6.91
CA LEU A 14 0.41 22.43 8.04
C LEU A 14 1.89 22.02 8.00
N LYS A 15 2.37 21.62 6.82
CA LYS A 15 3.75 21.14 6.64
C LYS A 15 4.16 21.17 5.16
N GLU A 16 5.45 21.34 4.91
CA GLU A 16 6.05 21.29 3.57
C GLU A 16 7.17 20.25 3.54
N PHE A 17 7.32 19.59 2.40
CA PHE A 17 8.23 18.47 2.21
C PHE A 17 9.08 18.69 0.97
N PRO A 18 10.41 18.50 1.04
CA PRO A 18 11.24 18.53 -0.15
C PRO A 18 10.89 17.34 -1.06
N ALA A 19 10.92 17.57 -2.37
CA ALA A 19 10.92 16.47 -3.33
C ALA A 19 12.27 15.74 -3.25
N PHE A 20 12.25 14.42 -3.52
CA PHE A 20 13.48 13.66 -3.63
C PHE A 20 14.33 14.16 -4.79
N SER A 21 15.64 14.22 -4.55
CA SER A 21 16.68 14.33 -5.58
C SER A 21 16.77 13.06 -6.43
N ASP A 22 17.42 13.16 -7.58
CA ASP A 22 17.65 12.00 -8.46
C ASP A 22 18.43 10.87 -7.75
N SER A 23 19.39 11.22 -6.90
CA SER A 23 20.13 10.25 -6.08
C SER A 23 19.23 9.53 -5.06
N GLU A 24 18.33 10.26 -4.40
CA GLU A 24 17.39 9.68 -3.44
C GLU A 24 16.37 8.75 -4.11
N ILE A 25 15.94 9.10 -5.33
CA ILE A 25 15.09 8.23 -6.16
C ILE A 25 15.84 6.94 -6.49
N GLU A 26 17.08 7.04 -6.97
CA GLU A 26 17.92 5.90 -7.32
C GLU A 26 18.17 4.96 -6.13
N GLU A 27 18.40 5.51 -4.93
CA GLU A 27 18.54 4.73 -3.70
C GLU A 27 17.29 3.91 -3.36
N ARG A 28 16.10 4.50 -3.55
CA ARG A 28 14.81 3.84 -3.30
C ARG A 28 14.49 2.78 -4.35
N LEU A 29 14.87 3.02 -5.61
CA LEU A 29 14.79 2.00 -6.67
C LEU A 29 15.67 0.79 -6.33
N LYS A 30 16.93 1.01 -5.95
CA LYS A 30 17.84 -0.06 -5.50
C LYS A 30 17.34 -0.78 -4.25
N LEU A 31 16.74 -0.05 -3.31
CA LEU A 31 16.12 -0.64 -2.13
C LEU A 31 14.97 -1.58 -2.53
N ALA A 32 14.09 -1.15 -3.43
CA ALA A 32 12.97 -1.96 -3.90
C ALA A 32 13.44 -3.24 -4.62
N GLU A 33 14.48 -3.15 -5.44
CA GLU A 33 15.09 -4.30 -6.11
C GLU A 33 15.67 -5.31 -5.10
N ARG A 34 16.45 -4.83 -4.12
CA ARG A 34 16.99 -5.69 -3.05
C ARG A 34 15.87 -6.31 -2.21
N ALA A 35 14.87 -5.53 -1.83
CA ALA A 35 13.72 -6.03 -1.08
C ALA A 35 12.98 -7.12 -1.86
N PHE A 36 12.76 -6.93 -3.16
CA PHE A 36 12.11 -7.92 -4.02
C PHE A 36 12.88 -9.24 -4.09
N ALA A 37 14.21 -9.19 -4.22
CA ALA A 37 15.05 -10.39 -4.25
C ALA A 37 14.84 -11.30 -3.03
N HIS A 38 14.59 -10.72 -1.86
CA HIS A 38 14.28 -11.46 -0.64
C HIS A 38 12.78 -11.78 -0.52
N HIS A 39 11.89 -10.82 -0.80
CA HIS A 39 10.45 -10.95 -0.56
C HIS A 39 9.78 -11.97 -1.50
N ARG A 40 10.28 -12.14 -2.73
CA ARG A 40 9.79 -13.14 -3.68
C ARG A 40 9.86 -14.60 -3.19
N ARG A 41 10.65 -14.86 -2.14
CA ARG A 41 10.83 -16.20 -1.54
C ARG A 41 10.06 -16.39 -0.23
N ARG A 42 9.42 -15.35 0.32
CA ARG A 42 8.64 -15.48 1.56
C ARG A 42 7.44 -16.41 1.32
N PRO A 43 7.09 -17.33 2.24
CA PRO A 43 5.90 -18.17 2.12
C PRO A 43 4.61 -17.37 2.33
N PHE A 44 3.46 -17.88 1.86
CA PHE A 44 2.16 -17.21 2.02
C PHE A 44 1.84 -16.92 3.48
N ALA A 45 2.00 -17.91 4.37
CA ALA A 45 1.75 -17.76 5.80
C ALA A 45 2.45 -16.53 6.41
N LYS A 46 3.72 -16.29 6.07
CA LYS A 46 4.45 -15.13 6.61
C LYS A 46 3.94 -13.81 6.03
N ARG A 47 3.53 -13.78 4.76
CA ARG A 47 2.94 -12.57 4.15
C ARG A 47 1.57 -12.27 4.73
N ALA A 48 0.76 -13.31 4.95
CA ALA A 48 -0.55 -13.19 5.59
C ALA A 48 -0.41 -12.67 7.03
N GLU A 49 0.55 -13.17 7.81
CA GLU A 49 0.85 -12.68 9.16
C GLU A 49 1.14 -11.17 9.17
N LEU A 50 2.04 -10.70 8.30
CA LEU A 50 2.40 -9.28 8.19
C LEU A 50 1.22 -8.42 7.73
N MET A 51 0.42 -8.92 6.80
CA MET A 51 -0.78 -8.23 6.31
C MET A 51 -1.87 -8.15 7.40
N MET A 52 -2.00 -9.17 8.24
CA MET A 52 -2.89 -9.17 9.41
C MET A 52 -2.40 -8.23 10.52
N ALA A 53 -1.08 -8.12 10.72
CA ALA A 53 -0.48 -7.14 11.62
C ALA A 53 -0.74 -5.71 11.14
N THR A 54 -0.55 -5.45 9.83
CA THR A 54 -0.88 -4.17 9.18
C THR A 54 -2.36 -3.82 9.38
N ALA A 55 -3.27 -4.77 9.19
CA ALA A 55 -4.70 -4.55 9.44
C ALA A 55 -5.00 -4.15 10.90
N SER A 56 -4.30 -4.78 11.84
CA SER A 56 -4.45 -4.48 13.27
C SER A 56 -3.90 -3.10 13.62
N LEU A 57 -2.75 -2.69 13.06
CA LEU A 57 -2.19 -1.35 13.25
C LEU A 57 -3.12 -0.26 12.70
N LEU A 58 -3.67 -0.46 11.50
CA LEU A 58 -4.66 0.46 10.93
C LEU A 58 -5.86 0.67 11.87
N GLU A 59 -6.35 -0.39 12.51
CA GLU A 59 -7.47 -0.31 13.45
C GLU A 59 -7.07 0.33 14.79
N GLN A 60 -5.86 0.06 15.28
CA GLN A 60 -5.31 0.64 16.52
C GLN A 60 -5.08 2.15 16.39
N GLU A 61 -4.55 2.61 15.25
CA GLU A 61 -4.23 4.01 14.99
C GLU A 61 -5.36 4.77 14.26
N LYS A 62 -6.53 4.14 14.10
CA LYS A 62 -7.64 4.61 13.25
C LYS A 62 -7.96 6.09 13.40
N ASP A 63 -8.06 6.59 14.64
CA ASP A 63 -8.46 7.97 14.90
C ASP A 63 -7.37 8.98 14.54
N GLU A 64 -6.09 8.61 14.70
CA GLU A 64 -4.96 9.45 14.32
C GLU A 64 -4.80 9.50 12.80
N LEU A 65 -4.90 8.35 12.14
CA LEU A 65 -4.86 8.25 10.68
C LEU A 65 -6.04 9.02 10.06
N ALA A 66 -7.26 8.85 10.58
CA ALA A 66 -8.44 9.57 10.10
C ALA A 66 -8.33 11.09 10.30
N ARG A 67 -7.70 11.54 11.39
CA ARG A 67 -7.42 12.97 11.61
C ARG A 67 -6.46 13.51 10.55
N THR A 68 -5.40 12.77 10.22
CA THR A 68 -4.47 13.15 9.15
C THR A 68 -5.17 13.28 7.79
N ILE A 69 -6.01 12.31 7.42
CA ILE A 69 -6.82 12.38 6.20
C ILE A 69 -7.69 13.65 6.19
N THR A 70 -8.39 13.91 7.29
CA THR A 70 -9.29 15.07 7.43
C THR A 70 -8.51 16.38 7.28
N LEU A 71 -7.35 16.48 7.95
CA LEU A 71 -6.52 17.69 7.94
C LEU A 71 -5.89 17.95 6.57
N GLU A 72 -5.48 16.93 5.82
CA GLU A 72 -4.81 17.14 4.53
C GLU A 72 -5.76 17.32 3.35
N MET A 73 -6.95 16.72 3.38
CA MET A 73 -7.84 16.71 2.20
C MET A 73 -9.33 16.94 2.51
N GLY A 74 -9.68 17.25 3.76
CA GLY A 74 -10.99 17.81 4.12
C GLY A 74 -12.14 16.80 4.17
N LYS A 75 -11.86 15.50 4.10
CA LYS A 75 -12.88 14.47 4.29
C LYS A 75 -13.45 14.53 5.70
N LEU A 76 -14.77 14.33 5.83
CA LEU A 76 -15.41 14.24 7.13
C LEU A 76 -14.74 13.15 7.98
N PHE A 77 -14.41 13.46 9.23
CA PHE A 77 -13.67 12.57 10.12
C PHE A 77 -14.27 11.15 10.20
N ARG A 78 -15.60 11.03 10.31
CA ARG A 78 -16.28 9.71 10.29
C ARG A 78 -16.04 8.94 9.00
N ALA A 79 -16.14 9.61 7.84
CA ALA A 79 -15.87 8.97 6.55
C ALA A 79 -14.37 8.60 6.37
N ALA A 80 -13.47 9.34 7.02
CA ALA A 80 -12.06 8.98 7.08
C ALA A 80 -11.82 7.75 7.98
N GLN A 81 -12.50 7.63 9.12
CA GLN A 81 -12.47 6.42 9.95
C GLN A 81 -12.97 5.19 9.17
N ASP A 82 -14.08 5.35 8.44
CA ASP A 82 -14.63 4.27 7.60
C ASP A 82 -13.65 3.85 6.49
N GLU A 83 -12.87 4.79 5.94
CA GLU A 83 -11.81 4.49 4.98
C GLU A 83 -10.71 3.62 5.61
N ILE A 84 -10.26 3.94 6.82
CA ILE A 84 -9.24 3.14 7.51
C ILE A 84 -9.75 1.73 7.81
N VAL A 85 -10.99 1.61 8.32
CA VAL A 85 -11.63 0.29 8.54
C VAL A 85 -11.72 -0.50 7.23
N LYS A 86 -12.03 0.16 6.12
CA LYS A 86 -12.06 -0.48 4.80
C LYS A 86 -10.67 -0.98 4.36
N CYS A 87 -9.60 -0.23 4.67
CA CYS A 87 -8.22 -0.65 4.40
C CYS A 87 -7.87 -1.90 5.20
N ALA A 88 -8.14 -1.91 6.51
CA ALA A 88 -7.90 -3.08 7.36
C ALA A 88 -8.67 -4.31 6.86
N ARG A 89 -9.94 -4.15 6.47
CA ARG A 89 -10.72 -5.23 5.85
C ARG A 89 -10.11 -5.72 4.54
N GLY A 90 -9.59 -4.83 3.70
CA GLY A 90 -8.88 -5.18 2.47
C GLY A 90 -7.63 -6.01 2.74
N CYS A 91 -6.83 -5.62 3.73
CA CYS A 91 -5.67 -6.38 4.20
C CYS A 91 -6.07 -7.80 4.65
N ARG A 92 -7.07 -7.93 5.53
CA ARG A 92 -7.57 -9.24 6.00
C ARG A 92 -8.06 -10.11 4.85
N PHE A 93 -8.87 -9.54 3.95
CA PHE A 93 -9.39 -10.25 2.79
C PHE A 93 -8.27 -10.87 1.94
N PHE A 94 -7.23 -10.10 1.59
CA PHE A 94 -6.13 -10.63 0.79
C PHE A 94 -5.21 -11.55 1.61
N ALA A 95 -5.03 -11.34 2.91
CA ALA A 95 -4.30 -12.27 3.76
C ALA A 95 -4.94 -13.67 3.76
N GLU A 96 -6.27 -13.73 3.84
CA GLU A 96 -7.05 -14.98 3.89
C GLU A 96 -7.21 -15.67 2.53
N ASN A 97 -7.28 -14.91 1.42
CA ASN A 97 -7.69 -15.45 0.13
C ASN A 97 -6.57 -15.57 -0.92
N SER A 98 -5.45 -14.85 -0.77
CA SER A 98 -4.47 -14.74 -1.86
C SER A 98 -3.74 -16.03 -2.20
N GLU A 99 -3.60 -16.97 -1.25
CA GLU A 99 -2.99 -18.27 -1.54
C GLU A 99 -3.83 -19.04 -2.56
N ARG A 100 -5.14 -19.17 -2.29
CA ARG A 100 -6.11 -19.78 -3.21
C ARG A 100 -6.18 -19.06 -4.56
N PHE A 101 -6.13 -17.73 -4.57
CA PHE A 101 -6.17 -16.95 -5.81
C PHE A 101 -4.93 -17.15 -6.70
N LEU A 102 -3.84 -17.67 -6.16
CA LEU A 102 -2.55 -17.80 -6.86
C LEU A 102 -2.12 -19.27 -7.00
N GLU A 103 -3.03 -20.21 -6.77
CA GLU A 103 -2.81 -21.63 -7.03
C GLU A 103 -2.54 -21.89 -8.53
N ASP A 104 -1.82 -22.97 -8.82
CA ASP A 104 -1.57 -23.39 -10.20
C ASP A 104 -2.91 -23.81 -10.85
N GLU A 105 -3.25 -23.24 -12.00
CA GLU A 105 -4.45 -23.62 -12.75
C GLU A 105 -4.09 -24.68 -13.80
N ALA A 106 -4.67 -25.88 -13.68
CA ALA A 106 -4.40 -26.96 -14.61
C ALA A 106 -4.87 -26.61 -16.04
N ALA A 107 -4.06 -26.93 -17.05
CA ALA A 107 -4.38 -26.79 -18.46
C ALA A 107 -4.37 -28.16 -19.14
N GLN A 108 -5.41 -28.47 -19.92
CA GLN A 108 -5.48 -29.73 -20.65
C GLN A 108 -4.64 -29.66 -21.93
N THR A 109 -3.66 -30.56 -22.04
CA THR A 109 -2.75 -30.71 -23.20
C THR A 109 -2.28 -32.17 -23.27
N ASP A 110 -1.61 -32.56 -24.34
CA ASP A 110 -0.97 -33.89 -24.46
C ASP A 110 0.29 -34.06 -23.59
N ALA A 111 0.77 -32.99 -22.93
CA ALA A 111 1.90 -33.08 -22.03
C ALA A 111 1.52 -33.73 -20.68
N ALA A 112 2.50 -34.37 -20.02
CA ALA A 112 2.31 -35.05 -18.75
C ALA A 112 1.84 -34.14 -17.60
N ARG A 113 2.18 -32.84 -17.65
CA ARG A 113 1.70 -31.82 -16.72
C ARG A 113 1.73 -30.44 -17.37
N SER A 114 0.58 -29.81 -17.46
CA SER A 114 0.43 -28.44 -17.98
C SER A 114 -0.41 -27.61 -17.01
N TYR A 115 0.03 -26.39 -16.74
CA TYR A 115 -0.64 -25.46 -15.83
C TYR A 115 -0.19 -24.02 -16.05
N VAL A 116 -1.02 -23.08 -15.61
CA VAL A 116 -0.68 -21.66 -15.46
C VAL A 116 -0.24 -21.44 -14.02
N ARG A 117 0.87 -20.70 -13.83
CA ARG A 117 1.37 -20.31 -12.52
C ARG A 117 1.51 -18.80 -12.41
N TYR A 118 1.12 -18.26 -11.27
CA TYR A 118 1.21 -16.84 -10.98
C TYR A 118 2.51 -16.51 -10.21
N GLN A 119 3.39 -15.75 -10.86
CA GLN A 119 4.67 -15.32 -10.30
C GLN A 119 4.72 -13.79 -10.19
N PRO A 120 5.42 -13.25 -9.17
CA PRO A 120 5.56 -11.80 -9.05
C PRO A 120 6.40 -11.23 -10.18
N LEU A 121 6.09 -9.99 -10.58
CA LEU A 121 6.85 -9.26 -11.58
C LEU A 121 8.07 -8.56 -10.99
N GLY A 122 7.93 -7.95 -9.80
CA GLY A 122 9.00 -7.15 -9.19
C GLY A 122 8.49 -5.92 -8.45
N PRO A 123 9.32 -4.86 -8.37
CA PRO A 123 8.87 -3.54 -7.94
C PRO A 123 7.77 -2.99 -8.86
N VAL A 124 6.70 -2.44 -8.27
CA VAL A 124 5.58 -1.82 -8.99
C VAL A 124 5.42 -0.38 -8.52
N LEU A 125 5.47 0.55 -9.47
CA LEU A 125 5.20 1.97 -9.22
C LEU A 125 3.68 2.21 -9.14
N ALA A 126 3.23 2.73 -8.00
CA ALA A 126 1.86 3.11 -7.73
C ALA A 126 1.73 4.64 -7.69
N ILE A 127 1.02 5.22 -8.65
CA ILE A 127 0.72 6.65 -8.70
C ILE A 127 -0.71 6.86 -8.19
N MET A 128 -0.87 7.47 -7.01
CA MET A 128 -2.14 7.45 -6.27
C MET A 128 -2.74 8.84 -6.04
N PRO A 129 -4.07 9.02 -6.20
CA PRO A 129 -4.77 10.30 -6.01
C PRO A 129 -5.10 10.58 -4.54
N TRP A 130 -5.47 11.82 -4.21
CA TRP A 130 -5.71 12.29 -2.84
C TRP A 130 -7.12 12.01 -2.27
N ASN A 131 -8.10 11.63 -3.09
CA ASN A 131 -9.51 11.59 -2.66
C ASN A 131 -9.83 10.45 -1.67
N PHE A 132 -9.05 9.37 -1.71
CA PHE A 132 -9.06 8.24 -0.77
C PHE A 132 -7.61 7.88 -0.50
N PRO A 133 -6.89 8.70 0.29
CA PRO A 133 -5.44 8.64 0.37
C PRO A 133 -4.94 7.30 0.93
N PHE A 134 -5.72 6.64 1.78
CA PHE A 134 -5.38 5.31 2.30
C PHE A 134 -5.94 4.21 1.40
N TRP A 135 -7.24 4.26 1.09
CA TRP A 135 -7.91 3.15 0.40
C TRP A 135 -7.36 2.92 -1.02
N GLN A 136 -6.96 3.97 -1.74
CA GLN A 136 -6.34 3.80 -3.07
C GLN A 136 -5.02 3.03 -2.97
N VAL A 137 -4.21 3.35 -1.97
CA VAL A 137 -2.92 2.69 -1.74
C VAL A 137 -3.14 1.26 -1.29
N PHE A 138 -3.99 1.00 -0.29
CA PHE A 138 -4.24 -0.35 0.21
C PHE A 138 -4.95 -1.26 -0.78
N ARG A 139 -5.82 -0.71 -1.63
CA ARG A 139 -6.44 -1.46 -2.74
C ARG A 139 -5.41 -2.01 -3.72
N PHE A 140 -4.27 -1.33 -3.87
CA PHE A 140 -3.12 -1.81 -4.64
C PHE A 140 -2.18 -2.67 -3.80
N ALA A 141 -1.75 -2.17 -2.64
CA ALA A 141 -0.68 -2.74 -1.85
C ALA A 141 -1.04 -4.12 -1.29
N ALA A 142 -2.28 -4.30 -0.81
CA ALA A 142 -2.70 -5.58 -0.23
C ALA A 142 -2.55 -6.76 -1.22
N PRO A 143 -3.14 -6.73 -2.44
CA PRO A 143 -2.93 -7.80 -3.41
C PRO A 143 -1.49 -7.85 -3.94
N ALA A 144 -0.84 -6.71 -4.20
CA ALA A 144 0.51 -6.68 -4.77
C ALA A 144 1.55 -7.33 -3.86
N LEU A 145 1.52 -7.00 -2.56
CA LEU A 145 2.41 -7.56 -1.55
C LEU A 145 2.09 -9.05 -1.29
N MET A 146 0.80 -9.43 -1.26
CA MET A 146 0.43 -10.84 -1.14
C MET A 146 0.86 -11.68 -2.35
N ALA A 147 0.92 -11.08 -3.54
CA ALA A 147 1.48 -11.69 -4.75
C ALA A 147 3.02 -11.72 -4.79
N ARG A 148 3.70 -11.16 -3.76
CA ARG A 148 5.17 -11.06 -3.59
C ARG A 148 5.87 -9.97 -4.40
N ASN A 149 5.13 -8.98 -4.88
CA ASN A 149 5.72 -7.77 -5.44
C ASN A 149 6.21 -6.83 -4.32
N VAL A 150 6.91 -5.77 -4.70
CA VAL A 150 7.25 -4.64 -3.82
C VAL A 150 6.57 -3.38 -4.39
N GLY A 151 6.08 -2.49 -3.54
CA GLY A 151 5.44 -1.24 -3.96
C GLY A 151 6.39 -0.05 -3.86
N LEU A 152 6.38 0.82 -4.88
CA LEU A 152 6.94 2.17 -4.82
C LEU A 152 5.78 3.15 -4.95
N LEU A 153 5.52 3.96 -3.92
CA LEU A 153 4.38 4.88 -3.90
C LEU A 153 4.80 6.29 -4.31
N LYS A 154 4.18 6.81 -5.37
CA LYS A 154 4.11 8.25 -5.65
C LYS A 154 2.69 8.71 -5.33
N HIS A 155 2.53 9.38 -4.19
CA HIS A 155 1.21 9.88 -3.80
C HIS A 155 0.93 11.29 -4.39
N ALA A 156 -0.26 11.82 -4.13
CA ALA A 156 -0.61 13.17 -4.51
C ALA A 156 0.11 14.18 -3.61
N ALA A 157 0.55 15.30 -4.18
CA ALA A 157 1.45 16.24 -3.51
C ALA A 157 0.82 16.97 -2.31
N ASN A 158 -0.51 16.89 -2.17
CA ASN A 158 -1.28 17.51 -1.10
C ASN A 158 -1.61 16.56 0.08
N VAL A 159 -1.23 15.28 0.01
CA VAL A 159 -1.41 14.30 1.09
C VAL A 159 -0.10 13.61 1.54
N PRO A 160 1.03 14.34 1.68
CA PRO A 160 2.32 13.73 2.04
C PRO A 160 2.33 13.12 3.44
N GLN A 161 1.57 13.65 4.41
CA GLN A 161 1.51 13.04 5.74
C GLN A 161 0.76 11.71 5.72
N CYS A 162 -0.33 11.60 4.94
CA CYS A 162 -0.99 10.31 4.69
C CYS A 162 -0.01 9.31 4.07
N ALA A 163 0.79 9.74 3.08
CA ALA A 163 1.76 8.86 2.43
C ALA A 163 2.78 8.27 3.43
N LEU A 164 3.33 9.10 4.31
CA LEU A 164 4.28 8.67 5.34
C LEU A 164 3.62 7.80 6.42
N ALA A 165 2.39 8.13 6.82
CA ALA A 165 1.64 7.32 7.77
C ALA A 165 1.36 5.91 7.22
N ILE A 166 1.08 5.79 5.93
CA ILE A 166 0.90 4.48 5.27
C ILE A 166 2.19 3.66 5.31
N GLU A 167 3.35 4.27 5.07
CA GLU A 167 4.65 3.60 5.18
C GLU A 167 4.88 3.05 6.60
N ASN A 168 4.53 3.82 7.63
CA ASN A 168 4.73 3.42 9.03
C ASN A 168 3.85 2.26 9.50
N VAL A 169 2.64 2.11 8.95
CA VAL A 169 1.71 1.04 9.35
C VAL A 169 1.92 -0.27 8.59
N LEU A 170 2.72 -0.28 7.52
CA LEU A 170 3.05 -1.49 6.77
C LEU A 170 4.12 -2.32 7.50
N CYS A 171 3.75 -3.56 7.88
CA CYS A 171 4.64 -4.51 8.58
C CYS A 171 5.51 -5.37 7.64
#